data_AF-A0A8T3TEQ7-F1
#
_entry.id   AF-A0A8T3TEQ7-F1
#
_cell.length_a   1.000
_cell.length_b   1.000
_cell.length_c   1.000
_cell.angle_alpha   90.00
_cell.angle_beta   90.00
_cell.angle_gamma   90.00
#
_symmetry.space_group_name_H-M   'P 1'
#
loop_
_entity.id
_entity.type
_entity.pdbx_description
1 polymer ?
#
loop_
_entity_poly.entity_id
_entity_poly.type
_entity_poly.pdbx_seq_one_letter_code
_entity_poly.pdbx_strand_id
1 'polypeptide(L)'
;MAASSRQFPEPRLIPHRPRRRPEADVLERGRSFFGEMDERRSVRMFSSDPVPREAIELAIMTASTAPSGAHQQPWTFVAIGDPGLKHQIRIAVEEEERRSYEGGRMPAEAHGSGRHLFGHERDTVARLSPYAHPSDEDVR
;
A
#
# COMPACT_ATOMS: atom_id res chain seq x y z
N MET A 1 25.24 7.76 -36.27
CA MET A 1 25.71 6.76 -35.29
C MET A 1 24.58 5.78 -35.07
N ALA A 2 24.72 4.53 -35.52
CA ALA A 2 23.69 3.51 -35.35
C ALA A 2 23.65 3.05 -33.88
N ALA A 3 22.47 3.10 -33.26
CA ALA A 3 22.26 2.54 -31.94
C ALA A 3 22.54 1.03 -32.02
N SER A 4 23.52 0.57 -31.24
CA SER A 4 23.82 -0.86 -31.10
C SER A 4 22.62 -1.53 -30.41
N SER A 5 21.80 -2.22 -31.19
CA SER A 5 20.69 -3.03 -30.70
C SER A 5 21.27 -4.13 -29.81
N ARG A 6 21.11 -4.01 -28.49
CA ARG A 6 21.43 -5.11 -27.57
C ARG A 6 20.51 -6.27 -27.87
N GLN A 7 21.06 -7.33 -28.46
CA GLN A 7 20.35 -8.56 -28.69
C GLN A 7 20.35 -9.37 -27.39
N PHE A 8 19.19 -9.46 -26.74
CA PHE A 8 19.03 -10.33 -25.58
C PHE A 8 18.91 -11.78 -26.06
N PRO A 9 19.48 -12.76 -25.35
CA PRO A 9 19.27 -14.16 -25.67
C PRO A 9 17.78 -14.50 -25.53
N GLU A 10 17.26 -15.31 -26.45
CA GLU A 10 15.88 -15.80 -26.37
C GLU A 10 15.66 -16.53 -25.04
N PRO A 11 14.55 -16.23 -24.32
CA PRO A 11 14.30 -16.84 -23.03
C PRO A 11 14.04 -18.33 -23.19
N ARG A 12 14.73 -19.13 -22.36
CA ARG A 12 14.46 -20.57 -22.27
C ARG A 12 13.12 -20.81 -21.59
N LEU A 13 12.18 -21.42 -22.30
CA LEU A 13 10.92 -21.88 -21.71
C LEU A 13 11.17 -23.09 -20.81
N ILE A 14 10.60 -23.07 -19.60
CA ILE A 14 10.71 -24.13 -18.60
C ILE A 14 9.29 -24.61 -18.24
N PRO A 15 9.02 -25.94 -18.18
CA PRO A 15 7.72 -26.44 -17.78
C PRO A 15 7.33 -26.01 -16.36
N HIS A 16 6.19 -25.33 -16.22
CA HIS A 16 5.63 -24.99 -14.92
C HIS A 16 4.98 -26.21 -14.25
N ARG A 17 5.38 -26.53 -13.02
CA ARG A 17 4.87 -27.68 -12.24
C ARG A 17 4.34 -27.21 -10.88
N PRO A 18 3.13 -26.65 -10.81
CA PRO A 18 2.57 -26.20 -9.54
C PRO A 18 2.20 -27.40 -8.67
N ARG A 19 2.33 -27.25 -7.36
CA ARG A 19 1.83 -28.24 -6.39
C ARG A 19 0.31 -28.27 -6.47
N ARG A 20 -0.27 -29.39 -6.88
CA ARG A 20 -1.72 -29.62 -6.77
C ARG A 20 -2.09 -29.85 -5.30
N ARG A 21 -3.19 -29.24 -4.86
CA ARG A 21 -3.71 -29.34 -3.50
C ARG A 21 -5.13 -29.92 -3.52
N PRO A 22 -5.55 -30.68 -2.50
CA PRO A 22 -6.95 -31.08 -2.34
C PRO A 22 -7.85 -29.85 -2.21
N GLU A 23 -9.09 -29.96 -2.69
CA GLU A 23 -10.07 -28.86 -2.65
C GLU A 23 -10.30 -28.33 -1.23
N ALA A 24 -10.39 -29.21 -0.24
CA ALA A 24 -10.54 -28.81 1.16
C ALA A 24 -9.40 -27.90 1.65
N ASP A 25 -8.13 -28.21 1.31
CA ASP A 25 -6.96 -27.39 1.65
C ASP A 25 -7.01 -26.03 0.92
N VAL A 26 -7.46 -26.00 -0.33
CA VAL A 26 -7.62 -24.75 -1.09
C VAL A 26 -8.67 -23.84 -0.43
N LEU A 27 -9.82 -24.40 -0.07
CA LEU A 27 -10.92 -23.65 0.54
C LEU A 27 -10.57 -23.15 1.94
N GLU A 28 -9.93 -23.98 2.77
CA GLU A 28 -9.50 -23.61 4.12
C GLU A 28 -8.51 -22.43 4.07
N ARG A 29 -7.48 -22.52 3.23
CA ARG A 29 -6.49 -21.45 3.06
C ARG A 29 -7.11 -20.17 2.54
N GLY A 30 -8.05 -20.28 1.59
CA GLY A 30 -8.76 -19.13 1.03
C GLY A 30 -9.57 -18.39 2.10
N ARG A 31 -10.31 -19.12 2.94
CA ARG A 31 -11.08 -18.53 4.05
C ARG A 31 -10.19 -17.89 5.11
N SER A 32 -9.10 -18.55 5.49
CA SER A 32 -8.13 -18.01 6.46
C SER A 32 -7.53 -16.70 5.96
N PHE A 33 -7.04 -16.69 4.71
CA PHE A 33 -6.44 -15.50 4.12
C PHE A 33 -7.44 -14.36 3.95
N PHE A 34 -8.68 -14.67 3.56
CA PHE A 34 -9.75 -13.68 3.50
C PHE A 34 -9.99 -13.05 4.87
N GLY A 35 -10.12 -13.85 5.93
CA GLY A 35 -10.31 -13.34 7.30
C GLY A 35 -9.18 -12.40 7.72
N GLU A 36 -7.92 -12.77 7.49
CA GLU A 36 -6.76 -11.92 7.79
C GLU A 36 -6.78 -10.59 7.01
N MET A 37 -7.18 -10.62 5.73
CA MET A 37 -7.20 -9.43 4.89
C MET A 37 -8.41 -8.52 5.19
N ASP A 38 -9.53 -9.08 5.63
CA ASP A 38 -10.74 -8.33 6.00
C ASP A 38 -10.55 -7.50 7.28
N GLU A 39 -9.71 -7.98 8.20
CA GLU A 39 -9.32 -7.23 9.41
C GLU A 39 -8.49 -5.97 9.10
N ARG A 40 -7.89 -5.87 7.90
CA ARG A 40 -6.98 -4.77 7.55
C ARG A 40 -7.72 -3.44 7.43
N ARG A 41 -7.35 -2.48 8.29
CA ARG A 41 -7.80 -1.09 8.21
C ARG A 41 -6.68 -0.14 7.83
N SER A 42 -7.01 0.94 7.13
CA SER A 42 -6.07 2.04 6.90
C SER A 42 -5.93 2.88 8.18
N VAL A 43 -4.87 2.64 8.93
CA VAL A 43 -4.53 3.35 10.17
C VAL A 43 -3.77 4.63 9.85
N ARG A 44 -4.06 5.72 10.59
CA ARG A 44 -3.44 7.06 10.42
C ARG A 44 -2.68 7.54 11.66
N MET A 45 -2.64 6.73 12.71
CA MET A 45 -1.92 7.00 13.95
C MET A 45 -0.99 5.83 14.24
N PHE A 46 0.32 6.07 14.30
CA PHE A 46 1.34 5.03 14.40
C PHE A 46 2.14 5.16 15.70
N SER A 47 2.52 4.02 16.30
CA SER A 47 3.48 4.00 17.41
C SER A 47 4.88 4.44 16.94
N SER A 48 5.70 4.94 17.87
CA SER A 48 7.12 5.19 17.65
C SER A 48 7.99 3.94 17.81
N ASP A 49 7.40 2.80 18.19
CA ASP A 49 8.14 1.56 18.40
C ASP A 49 8.84 1.11 17.11
N PRO A 50 10.10 0.65 17.20
CA PRO A 50 10.83 0.19 16.04
C PRO A 50 10.22 -1.12 15.50
N VAL A 51 10.18 -1.24 14.18
CA VAL A 51 9.84 -2.50 13.50
C VAL A 51 11.11 -3.22 13.05
N PRO A 52 11.15 -4.57 13.08
CA PRO A 52 12.28 -5.32 12.56
C PRO A 52 12.53 -4.99 11.08
N ARG A 53 13.80 -4.73 10.71
CA ARG A 53 14.20 -4.42 9.33
C ARG A 53 13.82 -5.54 8.36
N GLU A 54 13.99 -6.78 8.77
CA GLU A 54 13.64 -7.96 7.99
C GLU A 54 12.15 -8.00 7.63
N ALA A 55 11.26 -7.54 8.51
CA ALA A 55 9.83 -7.48 8.22
C ALA A 55 9.53 -6.51 7.06
N ILE A 56 10.23 -5.37 7.00
CA ILE A 56 10.12 -4.41 5.89
C ILE A 56 10.65 -5.03 4.60
N GLU A 57 11.80 -5.71 4.66
CA GLU A 57 12.42 -6.36 3.50
C GLU A 57 11.51 -7.45 2.93
N LEU A 58 10.94 -8.31 3.78
CA LEU A 58 10.00 -9.35 3.37
C LEU A 58 8.75 -8.77 2.70
N ALA A 59 8.21 -7.66 3.23
CA ALA A 59 7.08 -6.98 2.61
C ALA A 59 7.42 -6.44 1.21
N ILE A 60 8.59 -5.81 1.06
CA ILE A 60 9.08 -5.29 -0.23
C ILE A 60 9.31 -6.44 -1.23
N MET A 61 9.98 -7.51 -0.79
CA MET A 61 10.25 -8.69 -1.63
C MET A 61 8.94 -9.35 -2.08
N THR A 62 7.95 -9.44 -1.20
CA THR A 62 6.62 -9.95 -1.54
C THR A 62 5.96 -9.08 -2.60
N ALA A 63 5.97 -7.76 -2.43
CA ALA A 63 5.43 -6.82 -3.42
C ALA A 63 6.14 -6.93 -4.78
N SER A 64 7.46 -7.20 -4.79
CA SER A 64 8.25 -7.31 -6.01
C SER A 64 7.94 -8.56 -6.84
N THR A 65 7.15 -9.52 -6.31
CA THR A 65 6.68 -10.70 -7.05
C THR A 65 5.48 -10.42 -7.95
N ALA A 66 4.92 -9.20 -7.89
CA ALA A 66 3.83 -8.80 -8.76
C ALA A 66 4.21 -8.97 -10.25
N PRO A 67 3.25 -9.29 -11.14
CA PRO A 67 3.52 -9.32 -12.57
C PRO A 67 3.81 -7.90 -13.09
N SER A 68 4.66 -7.80 -14.11
CA SER A 68 4.96 -6.52 -14.78
C SER A 68 5.02 -6.71 -16.29
N GLY A 69 4.52 -5.74 -17.05
CA GLY A 69 4.60 -5.72 -18.51
C GLY A 69 6.05 -5.89 -18.98
N ALA A 70 6.25 -6.81 -19.94
CA ALA A 70 7.58 -7.16 -20.47
C ALA A 70 8.64 -7.46 -19.39
N HIS A 71 8.23 -7.92 -18.20
CA HIS A 71 9.11 -8.20 -17.06
C HIS A 71 9.99 -6.99 -16.65
N GLN A 72 9.51 -5.75 -16.84
CA GLN A 72 10.32 -4.56 -16.56
C GLN A 72 10.54 -4.29 -15.07
N GLN A 73 9.67 -4.80 -14.19
CA GLN A 73 9.66 -4.52 -12.75
C GLN A 73 9.85 -3.01 -12.46
N PRO A 74 8.96 -2.13 -12.98
CA PRO A 74 9.17 -0.68 -13.01
C PRO A 74 8.86 -0.01 -11.65
N TRP A 75 9.34 -0.59 -10.55
CA TRP A 75 9.13 -0.12 -9.19
C TRP A 75 10.46 0.06 -8.47
N THR A 76 10.54 1.14 -7.69
CA THR A 76 11.61 1.37 -6.72
C THR A 76 10.95 1.55 -5.35
N PHE A 77 11.29 0.68 -4.41
CA PHE A 77 10.85 0.82 -3.02
C PHE A 77 11.92 1.57 -2.23
N VAL A 78 11.56 2.68 -1.59
CA VAL A 78 12.47 3.50 -0.78
C VAL A 78 12.03 3.42 0.68
N ALA A 79 12.79 2.70 1.51
CA ALA A 79 12.55 2.60 2.94
C ALA A 79 13.39 3.65 3.70
N ILE A 80 12.74 4.52 4.48
CA ILE A 80 13.39 5.65 5.16
C ILE A 80 13.37 5.44 6.67
N GLY A 81 14.53 5.12 7.24
CA GLY A 81 14.72 5.01 8.69
C GLY A 81 15.12 6.32 9.37
N ASP A 82 15.76 7.24 8.65
CA ASP A 82 16.33 8.47 9.21
C ASP A 82 15.23 9.44 9.71
N PRO A 83 15.22 9.82 11.01
CA PRO A 83 14.23 10.74 11.55
C PRO A 83 14.26 12.14 10.92
N GLY A 84 15.45 12.65 10.60
CA GLY A 84 15.62 13.99 10.02
C GLY A 84 14.98 14.09 8.64
N LEU A 85 15.25 13.11 7.78
CA LEU A 85 14.68 13.00 6.45
C LEU A 85 13.17 12.79 6.49
N LYS A 86 12.65 11.96 7.40
CA LYS A 86 11.19 11.81 7.60
C LYS A 86 10.53 13.13 7.97
N HIS A 87 11.17 13.93 8.82
CA HIS A 87 10.66 15.24 9.22
C HIS A 87 10.61 16.22 8.03
N GLN A 88 11.68 16.26 7.22
CA GLN A 88 11.71 17.10 6.02
C GLN A 88 10.61 16.71 5.02
N ILE A 89 10.39 15.41 4.80
CA ILE A 89 9.31 14.90 3.94
C ILE A 89 7.94 15.33 4.48
N ARG A 90 7.72 15.20 5.79
CA ARG A 90 6.46 15.61 6.44
C ARG A 90 6.14 17.07 6.16
N ILE A 91 7.09 17.99 6.39
CA ILE A 91 6.88 19.42 6.14
C ILE A 91 6.50 19.68 4.69
N ALA A 92 7.21 19.06 3.74
CA ALA A 92 6.95 19.23 2.32
C ALA A 92 5.55 18.73 1.91
N VAL A 93 5.10 17.60 2.46
CA VAL A 93 3.77 17.05 2.19
C VAL A 93 2.67 17.92 2.82
N GLU A 94 2.81 18.34 4.07
CA GLU A 94 1.81 19.19 4.75
C GLU A 94 1.58 20.52 4.01
N GLU A 95 2.65 21.12 3.46
CA GLU A 95 2.56 22.34 2.67
C GLU A 95 1.85 22.12 1.31
N GLU A 96 2.11 21.01 0.61
CA GLU A 96 1.41 20.70 -0.66
C GLU A 96 -0.06 20.30 -0.43
N GLU A 97 -0.35 19.58 0.66
CA GLU A 97 -1.72 19.28 1.09
C GLU A 97 -2.48 20.57 1.36
N ARG A 98 -1.91 21.50 2.15
CA ARG A 98 -2.52 22.81 2.42
C ARG A 98 -2.85 23.55 1.11
N ARG A 99 -1.89 23.62 0.18
CA ARG A 99 -2.10 24.24 -1.15
C ARG A 99 -3.21 23.56 -1.95
N SER A 100 -3.33 22.24 -1.85
CA SER A 100 -4.36 21.48 -2.56
C SER A 100 -5.76 21.74 -2.01
N TYR A 101 -5.91 21.82 -0.68
CA TYR A 101 -7.19 22.15 -0.03
C TYR A 101 -7.59 23.61 -0.18
N GLU A 102 -6.67 24.55 0.05
CA GLU A 102 -6.94 26.00 -0.03
C GLU A 102 -7.01 26.51 -1.47
N GLY A 103 -6.25 25.89 -2.39
CA GLY A 103 -6.17 26.26 -3.80
C GLY A 103 -7.24 25.64 -4.70
N GLY A 104 -8.23 24.93 -4.13
CA GLY A 104 -9.39 24.40 -4.87
C GLY A 104 -9.07 23.25 -5.85
N ARG A 105 -7.93 22.56 -5.72
CA ARG A 105 -7.60 21.38 -6.54
C ARG A 105 -8.36 20.13 -6.13
N MET A 106 -8.93 20.13 -4.92
CA MET A 106 -9.81 19.07 -4.43
C MET A 106 -11.28 19.50 -4.50
N PRO A 107 -12.21 18.58 -4.86
CA PRO A 107 -13.63 18.88 -4.92
C PRO A 107 -14.20 19.28 -3.55
N ALA A 108 -15.30 20.04 -3.56
CA ALA A 108 -15.82 20.71 -2.37
C ALA A 108 -16.15 19.76 -1.20
N GLU A 109 -16.60 18.55 -1.52
CA GLU A 109 -16.87 17.47 -0.57
C GLU A 109 -15.63 16.95 0.19
N ALA A 110 -14.42 17.14 -0.34
CA ALA A 110 -13.18 16.76 0.35
C ALA A 110 -12.79 17.76 1.46
N HIS A 111 -13.26 19.02 1.39
CA HIS A 111 -12.89 20.06 2.36
C HIS A 111 -13.42 19.80 3.77
N GLY A 112 -14.49 19.00 3.92
CA GLY A 112 -15.04 18.60 5.22
C GLY A 112 -14.17 17.57 5.97
N SER A 113 -13.41 16.75 5.23
CA SER A 113 -12.53 15.72 5.80
C SER A 113 -11.16 16.27 6.23
N GLY A 114 -10.74 17.42 5.69
CA GLY A 114 -9.41 18.00 5.91
C GLY A 114 -9.30 18.94 7.11
N ARG A 115 -10.41 19.42 7.69
CA ARG A 115 -10.39 20.44 8.77
C ARG A 115 -9.64 20.04 10.04
N HIS A 116 -9.50 18.75 10.32
CA HIS A 116 -8.75 18.24 11.49
C HIS A 116 -7.27 17.96 11.19
N LEU A 117 -6.82 18.07 9.94
CA LEU A 117 -5.46 17.73 9.54
C LEU A 117 -4.43 18.85 9.82
N PHE A 118 -4.90 20.06 10.12
CA PHE A 118 -4.05 21.25 10.28
C PHE A 118 -4.05 21.81 11.71
N GLY A 119 -4.42 20.99 12.71
CA GLY A 119 -4.39 21.34 14.14
C GLY A 119 -3.21 20.68 14.86
N HIS A 120 -2.39 21.48 15.52
CA HIS A 120 -1.28 21.06 16.37
C HIS A 120 -1.79 20.47 17.69
N GLU A 121 -0.98 19.59 18.29
CA GLU A 121 -1.10 18.98 19.62
C GLU A 121 -2.03 17.77 19.80
N ARG A 122 -1.61 16.99 20.80
CA ARG A 122 -2.01 15.62 21.13
C ARG A 122 -3.50 15.54 21.45
N ASP A 123 -4.04 14.33 21.30
CA ASP A 123 -5.39 13.92 21.67
C ASP A 123 -6.51 14.40 20.73
N THR A 124 -7.11 13.48 19.98
CA THR A 124 -8.53 13.08 20.15
C THR A 124 -8.82 11.79 19.36
N VAL A 125 -9.66 10.97 19.98
CA VAL A 125 -10.06 9.59 19.68
C VAL A 125 -10.64 9.35 18.28
N ALA A 126 -10.42 8.12 17.80
CA ALA A 126 -10.99 7.44 16.65
C ALA A 126 -12.27 8.06 16.05
N ARG A 127 -12.20 8.39 14.76
CA ARG A 127 -13.37 8.37 13.89
C ARG A 127 -13.17 7.34 12.81
N LEU A 128 -13.95 6.27 12.94
CA LEU A 128 -14.14 5.23 11.93
C LEU A 128 -14.53 5.90 10.61
N SER A 129 -13.77 5.61 9.55
CA SER A 129 -14.13 5.98 8.17
C SER A 129 -15.38 5.19 7.74
N PRO A 130 -16.33 5.81 7.00
CA PRO A 130 -17.71 5.35 6.83
C PRO A 130 -17.94 4.15 5.90
N TYR A 131 -16.90 3.42 5.52
CA TYR A 131 -17.08 2.15 4.82
C TYR A 131 -17.36 1.03 5.84
N ALA A 132 -18.53 1.13 6.48
CA ALA A 132 -19.20 -0.05 6.99
C ALA A 132 -19.68 -0.83 5.76
N HIS A 133 -19.25 -2.08 5.61
CA HIS A 133 -19.88 -2.99 4.69
C HIS A 133 -21.37 -3.08 5.08
N PRO A 134 -22.32 -2.92 4.14
CA PRO A 134 -23.71 -3.26 4.43
C PRO A 134 -23.76 -4.74 4.84
N SER A 135 -24.36 -5.00 5.99
CA SER A 135 -24.60 -6.34 6.51
C SER A 135 -25.31 -7.23 5.48
N ASP A 136 -24.98 -8.52 5.51
CA ASP A 136 -25.44 -9.60 4.62
C ASP A 136 -26.97 -9.86 4.54
N GLU A 137 -27.84 -8.88 4.85
CA GLU A 137 -29.29 -9.04 4.76
C GLU A 137 -29.91 -8.66 3.39
N ASP A 138 -29.15 -8.04 2.48
CA ASP A 138 -29.70 -7.49 1.21
C ASP A 138 -29.37 -8.30 -0.06
N VAL A 139 -29.01 -9.58 0.06
CA VAL A 139 -28.99 -10.51 -1.07
C VAL A 139 -30.09 -11.56 -0.91
N ARG A 140 -31.27 -11.25 -1.45
CA ARG A 140 -32.30 -12.23 -1.81
C ARG A 140 -32.57 -12.18 -3.30
#